data_AF-A0A1V6FZ79-F1
#
_entry.id   AF-A0A1V6FZ79-F1
#
_cell.length_a   1.000
_cell.length_b   1.000
_cell.length_c   1.000
_cell.angle_alpha   90.00
_cell.angle_beta   90.00
_cell.angle_gamma   90.00
#
_symmetry.space_group_name_H-M   'P 1'
#
loop_
_entity.id
_entity.type
_entity.pdbx_description
1 polymer ?
#
loop_
_entity_poly.entity_id
_entity_poly.type
_entity_poly.pdbx_seq_one_letter_code
_entity_poly.pdbx_strand_id
1 'polypeptide(L)'
;MLEKIAFVLDGGVGFTGGVCGALAGAVMAANVAYGWDMRSMNIPRTIKEFVVGHLNLLRKKKASSRETFAIGRQILASLDGKAGSLDCASITGKTFVGWDDFQAHMRASTACRELIEQATRVSSEAITRYRPL
;
A
#
# COMPACT_ATOMS: atom_id res chain seq x y z
N MET A 1 -17.09 -2.40 -9.27
CA MET A 1 -16.68 -1.05 -9.76
C MET A 1 -15.23 -0.75 -9.39
N LEU A 2 -14.77 -1.03 -8.16
CA LEU A 2 -13.35 -0.91 -7.77
C LEU A 2 -12.39 -1.74 -8.63
N GLU A 3 -12.76 -2.98 -8.98
CA GLU A 3 -11.94 -3.87 -9.84
C GLU A 3 -11.59 -3.23 -11.20
N LYS A 4 -12.47 -2.38 -11.74
CA LYS A 4 -12.24 -1.71 -13.03
C LYS A 4 -11.28 -0.52 -12.94
N ILE A 5 -10.98 -0.03 -11.74
CA ILE A 5 -10.06 1.10 -11.51
C ILE A 5 -8.69 0.57 -11.07
N ALA A 6 -8.67 -0.56 -10.35
CA ALA A 6 -7.46 -1.17 -9.83
C ALA A 6 -6.74 -2.10 -10.81
N PHE A 7 -7.30 -2.39 -12.00
CA PHE A 7 -6.71 -3.32 -12.98
C PHE A 7 -5.26 -2.98 -13.39
N VAL A 8 -4.85 -1.71 -13.25
CA VAL A 8 -3.46 -1.27 -13.52
C VAL A 8 -2.46 -1.90 -12.55
N LEU A 9 -2.93 -2.36 -11.38
CA LEU A 9 -2.13 -2.98 -10.32
C LEU A 9 -2.19 -4.53 -10.34
N ASP A 10 -2.86 -5.10 -11.34
CA ASP A 10 -3.00 -6.55 -11.48
C ASP A 10 -1.71 -7.19 -11.97
N GLY A 11 -1.29 -8.24 -11.27
CA GLY A 11 -0.03 -8.94 -11.53
C GLY A 11 1.21 -8.05 -11.39
N GLY A 12 1.11 -6.93 -10.65
CA GLY A 12 2.07 -5.83 -10.66
C GLY A 12 1.55 -4.64 -11.48
N VAL A 13 2.45 -3.73 -11.89
CA VAL A 13 2.05 -2.63 -12.80
C VAL A 13 1.86 -3.22 -14.20
N GLY A 14 0.62 -3.57 -14.55
CA GLY A 14 0.25 -4.16 -15.84
C GLY A 14 0.91 -5.52 -16.11
N PHE A 15 0.78 -6.49 -15.19
CA PHE A 15 1.30 -7.86 -15.30
C PHE A 15 2.83 -8.04 -15.30
N THR A 16 3.58 -6.95 -15.21
CA THR A 16 5.05 -6.94 -15.24
C THR A 16 5.71 -7.52 -13.99
N GLY A 17 4.94 -7.85 -12.95
CA GLY A 17 5.48 -8.36 -11.70
C GLY A 17 6.01 -7.29 -10.74
N GLY A 18 5.77 -6.01 -11.03
CA GLY A 18 6.11 -4.89 -10.14
C GLY A 18 5.29 -4.89 -8.84
N VAL A 19 5.12 -3.71 -8.23
CA VAL A 19 4.50 -3.58 -6.90
C VAL A 19 3.20 -4.38 -6.77
N CYS A 20 3.07 -5.17 -5.71
CA CYS A 20 1.89 -5.98 -5.47
C CYS A 20 0.64 -5.09 -5.28
N GLY A 21 -0.40 -5.36 -6.05
CA GLY A 21 -1.60 -4.54 -6.08
C GLY A 21 -2.34 -4.46 -4.74
N ALA A 22 -2.31 -5.53 -3.93
CA ALA A 22 -2.89 -5.51 -2.59
C ALA A 22 -2.17 -4.49 -1.67
N LEU A 23 -0.84 -4.41 -1.79
CA LEU A 23 0.00 -3.50 -0.99
C LEU A 23 -0.23 -2.05 -1.41
N ALA A 24 -0.23 -1.80 -2.72
CA ALA A 24 -0.55 -0.50 -3.29
C ALA A 24 -1.95 -0.04 -2.86
N GLY A 25 -2.95 -0.93 -2.96
CA GLY A 25 -4.31 -0.66 -2.51
C GLY A 25 -4.40 -0.29 -1.03
N ALA A 26 -3.70 -1.02 -0.15
CA ALA A 26 -3.66 -0.70 1.28
C ALA A 26 -3.06 0.69 1.55
N VAL A 27 -1.93 1.03 0.93
CA VAL A 27 -1.29 2.34 1.10
C VAL A 27 -2.18 3.46 0.54
N MET A 28 -2.80 3.26 -0.62
CA MET A 28 -3.71 4.23 -1.22
C MET A 28 -4.95 4.48 -0.36
N ALA A 29 -5.63 3.42 0.08
CA ALA A 29 -6.82 3.53 0.93
C ALA A 29 -6.52 4.30 2.23
N ALA A 30 -5.36 4.03 2.78
CA ALA A 30 -4.91 4.65 4.01
C ALA A 30 -4.53 6.13 3.75
N ASN A 31 -3.84 6.46 2.65
CA ASN A 31 -3.61 7.84 2.21
C ASN A 31 -4.91 8.62 1.90
N VAL A 32 -5.99 7.98 1.45
CA VAL A 32 -7.28 8.66 1.29
C VAL A 32 -7.84 9.10 2.66
N ALA A 33 -7.60 8.33 3.71
CA ALA A 33 -8.14 8.61 5.04
C ALA A 33 -7.33 9.64 5.85
N TYR A 34 -6.00 9.68 5.68
CA TYR A 34 -5.12 10.53 6.49
C TYR A 34 -4.09 11.32 5.67
N GLY A 35 -4.12 11.21 4.35
CA GLY A 35 -3.24 11.96 3.47
C GLY A 35 -3.45 13.46 3.65
N TRP A 36 -2.39 14.22 3.41
CA TRP A 36 -2.47 15.66 3.52
C TRP A 36 -3.31 16.24 2.39
N ASP A 37 -4.27 17.08 2.74
CA ASP A 37 -4.92 17.92 1.75
C ASP A 37 -4.03 19.11 1.41
N MET A 38 -3.19 18.92 0.39
CA MET A 38 -2.26 19.96 -0.07
C MET A 38 -2.97 21.22 -0.58
N ARG A 39 -4.25 21.13 -0.96
CA ARG A 39 -5.02 22.28 -1.48
C ARG A 39 -5.52 23.20 -0.38
N SER A 40 -5.77 22.66 0.82
CA SER A 40 -6.19 23.45 1.99
C SER A 40 -5.04 23.85 2.91
N MET A 41 -3.83 23.30 2.71
CA MET A 41 -2.66 23.66 3.50
C MET A 41 -1.89 24.87 2.96
N ASN A 42 -1.41 25.72 3.88
CA ASN A 42 -0.46 26.77 3.55
C ASN A 42 0.89 26.17 3.12
N ILE A 43 1.50 26.72 2.07
CA ILE A 43 2.82 26.35 1.54
C ILE A 43 3.89 26.07 2.62
N PRO A 44 4.12 26.94 3.63
CA PRO A 44 5.13 26.67 4.65
C PRO A 44 4.82 25.43 5.52
N ARG A 45 3.53 25.15 5.75
CA ARG A 45 3.11 23.95 6.46
C ARG A 45 3.36 22.71 5.60
N THR A 46 3.04 22.76 4.31
CA THR A 46 3.31 21.68 3.36
C THR A 46 4.79 21.30 3.32
N ILE A 47 5.69 22.30 3.24
CA ILE A 47 7.14 22.07 3.24
C ILE A 47 7.59 21.44 4.56
N LYS A 48 7.11 21.96 5.69
CA LYS A 48 7.45 21.42 7.02
C LYS A 48 7.05 19.96 7.14
N GLU A 49 5.80 19.63 6.83
CA GLU A 49 5.27 18.27 6.92
C GLU A 49 6.05 17.33 5.99
N PHE A 50 6.34 17.77 4.74
CA PHE A 50 7.17 17.02 3.79
C PHE A 50 8.56 16.69 4.36
N VAL A 51 9.27 17.68 4.90
CA VAL A 51 10.61 17.50 5.47
C VAL A 51 10.58 16.60 6.70
N VAL A 52 9.61 16.79 7.59
CA VAL A 52 9.42 15.95 8.79
C VAL A 52 9.16 14.49 8.40
N GLY A 53 8.28 14.25 7.43
CA GLY A 53 7.99 12.91 6.91
C GLY A 53 9.22 12.23 6.33
N HIS A 54 10.01 12.94 5.51
CA HIS A 54 11.23 12.38 4.93
C HIS A 54 12.32 12.12 5.97
N LEU A 55 12.48 13.00 6.97
CA LEU A 55 13.39 12.75 8.08
C LEU A 55 12.94 11.54 8.91
N ASN A 56 11.63 11.35 9.10
CA ASN A 56 11.10 10.18 9.78
C ASN A 56 11.34 8.90 8.99
N LEU A 57 11.22 8.93 7.66
CA LEU A 57 11.58 7.83 6.76
C LEU A 57 13.04 7.39 6.99
N LEU A 58 13.96 8.35 7.08
CA LEU A 58 15.39 8.06 7.29
C LEU A 58 15.70 7.58 8.72
N ARG A 59 15.04 8.13 9.74
CA ARG A 59 15.40 7.91 11.16
C ARG A 59 14.84 6.63 11.81
N LYS A 60 14.20 5.72 11.06
CA LYS A 60 13.60 4.44 11.55
C LYS A 60 12.78 4.55 12.87
N LYS A 61 12.29 5.73 13.26
CA LYS A 61 11.47 5.88 14.47
C LYS A 61 10.05 5.34 14.22
N LYS A 62 9.48 4.68 15.24
CA LYS A 62 8.07 4.26 15.24
C LYS A 62 7.16 5.47 15.02
N ALA A 63 6.11 5.29 14.22
CA ALA A 63 5.08 6.29 14.01
C ALA A 63 4.46 6.68 15.36
N SER A 64 4.77 7.88 15.86
CA SER A 64 4.21 8.39 17.12
C SER A 64 3.04 9.36 16.89
N SER A 65 2.75 9.73 15.64
CA SER A 65 1.74 10.69 15.26
C SER A 65 1.11 10.32 13.91
N ARG A 66 0.04 11.03 13.51
CA ARG A 66 -0.67 10.92 12.22
C ARG A 66 0.20 11.40 11.05
N GLU A 67 1.37 10.79 10.91
CA GLU A 67 2.37 11.12 9.91
C GLU A 67 2.33 10.08 8.79
N THR A 68 1.86 10.52 7.63
CA THR A 68 1.49 9.71 6.47
C THR A 68 2.60 8.74 6.03
N PHE A 69 3.87 9.17 6.04
CA PHE A 69 4.99 8.34 5.63
C PHE A 69 5.34 7.26 6.67
N ALA A 70 5.25 7.58 7.97
CA ALA A 70 5.45 6.59 9.02
C ALA A 70 4.35 5.53 9.03
N ILE A 71 3.09 5.91 8.83
CA ILE A 71 1.98 4.95 8.71
C ILE A 71 2.17 4.09 7.46
N GLY A 72 2.46 4.69 6.30
CA GLY A 72 2.71 3.96 5.06
C GLY A 72 3.83 2.93 5.21
N ARG A 73 4.96 3.30 5.84
CA ARG A 73 6.03 2.34 6.18
C ARG A 73 5.57 1.22 7.10
N GLN A 74 4.74 1.52 8.11
CA GLN A 74 4.26 0.49 9.02
C GLN A 74 3.39 -0.53 8.28
N ILE A 75 2.53 -0.06 7.37
CA ILE A 75 1.71 -0.92 6.50
C ILE A 75 2.63 -1.79 5.64
N LEU A 76 3.59 -1.19 4.94
CA LEU A 76 4.53 -1.91 4.08
C LEU A 76 5.36 -2.93 4.85
N ALA A 77 5.92 -2.56 6.01
CA ALA A 77 6.72 -3.47 6.83
C ALA A 77 5.90 -4.65 7.36
N SER A 78 4.63 -4.43 7.72
CA SER A 78 3.74 -5.52 8.15
C SER A 78 3.44 -6.51 7.03
N LEU A 79 3.34 -6.02 5.79
CA LEU A 79 3.00 -6.85 4.64
C LEU A 79 4.23 -7.54 4.06
N ASP A 80 5.37 -6.84 3.96
CA ASP A 80 6.66 -7.40 3.59
C ASP A 80 7.07 -8.53 4.54
N GLY A 81 6.90 -8.36 5.85
CA GLY A 81 7.21 -9.40 6.83
C GLY A 81 6.40 -10.69 6.66
N LYS A 82 5.27 -10.67 5.95
CA LYS A 82 4.46 -11.86 5.64
C LYS A 82 4.67 -12.36 4.20
N ALA A 83 4.91 -11.47 3.25
CA ALA A 83 5.08 -11.79 1.83
C ALA A 83 6.52 -12.15 1.45
N GLY A 84 7.52 -11.68 2.21
CA GLY A 84 8.94 -11.76 1.88
C GLY A 84 9.39 -10.84 0.75
N SER A 85 8.47 -10.13 0.10
CA SER A 85 8.72 -9.10 -0.91
C SER A 85 7.51 -8.19 -1.06
N LEU A 86 7.72 -7.01 -1.65
CA LEU A 86 6.66 -6.10 -2.07
C LEU A 86 6.29 -6.26 -3.56
N ASP A 87 7.07 -7.02 -4.31
CA ASP A 87 6.92 -7.19 -5.75
C ASP A 87 6.13 -8.46 -6.08
N CYS A 88 5.16 -8.32 -6.98
CA CYS A 88 4.25 -9.41 -7.35
C CYS A 88 5.00 -10.60 -7.97
N ALA A 89 6.04 -10.36 -8.78
CA ALA A 89 6.83 -11.44 -9.35
C ALA A 89 7.63 -12.21 -8.29
N SER A 90 8.18 -11.52 -7.28
CA SER A 90 8.88 -12.21 -6.18
C SER A 90 7.92 -13.00 -5.31
N ILE A 91 6.72 -12.48 -5.06
CA ILE A 91 5.69 -13.14 -4.25
C ILE A 91 5.13 -14.38 -4.97
N THR A 92 4.86 -14.26 -6.27
CA THR A 92 4.17 -15.31 -7.05
C THR A 92 5.13 -16.23 -7.79
N GLY A 93 6.41 -15.87 -7.85
CA GLY A 93 7.45 -16.57 -8.62
C GLY A 93 7.31 -16.42 -10.14
N LYS A 94 6.40 -15.57 -10.64
CA LYS A 94 6.17 -15.39 -12.08
C LYS A 94 5.68 -14.00 -12.45
N THR A 95 5.76 -13.68 -13.74
CA THR A 95 5.01 -12.59 -14.38
C THR A 95 3.76 -13.16 -15.06
N PHE A 96 2.89 -12.29 -15.57
CA PHE A 96 1.65 -12.72 -16.22
C PHE A 96 1.62 -12.27 -17.68
N VAL A 97 1.07 -13.11 -18.55
CA VAL A 97 0.98 -12.82 -19.99
C VAL A 97 -0.24 -11.94 -20.31
N GLY A 98 -1.25 -11.95 -19.44
CA GLY A 98 -2.45 -11.16 -19.60
C GLY A 98 -3.48 -11.42 -18.51
N TRP A 99 -4.66 -10.82 -18.69
CA TRP A 99 -5.76 -10.86 -17.73
C TRP A 99 -6.15 -12.29 -17.33
N ASP A 100 -6.36 -13.19 -18.29
CA ASP A 100 -6.85 -14.54 -18.00
C ASP A 100 -5.83 -15.37 -17.20
N ASP A 101 -4.54 -15.24 -17.52
CA ASP A 101 -3.44 -15.90 -16.78
C ASP A 101 -3.32 -15.36 -15.35
N PHE A 102 -3.46 -14.05 -15.17
CA PHE A 102 -3.50 -13.43 -13.85
C PHE A 102 -4.72 -13.88 -13.04
N GLN A 103 -5.92 -13.85 -13.62
CA GLN A 103 -7.14 -14.26 -12.94
C GLN A 103 -7.14 -15.75 -12.58
N ALA A 104 -6.60 -16.61 -13.44
CA ALA A 104 -6.43 -18.02 -13.14
C ALA A 104 -5.50 -18.22 -11.92
N HIS A 105 -4.38 -17.50 -11.87
CA HIS A 105 -3.49 -17.54 -10.70
C HIS A 105 -4.15 -16.98 -9.44
N MET A 106 -4.83 -15.84 -9.52
CA MET A 106 -5.53 -15.22 -8.39
C MET A 106 -6.57 -16.16 -7.75
N ARG A 107 -7.29 -16.93 -8.57
CA ARG A 107 -8.28 -17.91 -8.08
C ARG A 107 -7.63 -19.11 -7.38
N ALA A 108 -6.44 -19.52 -7.83
CA ALA A 108 -5.73 -20.68 -7.29
C ALA A 108 -4.78 -20.32 -6.12
N SER A 109 -4.31 -19.07 -6.06
CA SER A 109 -3.24 -18.64 -5.16
C SER A 109 -3.78 -18.33 -3.76
N THR A 110 -3.44 -19.19 -2.80
CA THR A 110 -3.68 -18.94 -1.38
C THR A 110 -2.88 -17.74 -0.88
N ALA A 111 -1.65 -17.54 -1.39
CA ALA A 111 -0.79 -16.41 -1.03
C ALA A 111 -1.42 -15.06 -1.41
N CYS A 112 -1.93 -14.92 -2.64
CA CYS A 112 -2.61 -13.69 -3.07
C CYS A 112 -3.84 -13.39 -2.20
N ARG A 113 -4.64 -14.42 -1.87
CA ARG A 113 -5.80 -14.27 -0.99
C ARG A 113 -5.41 -13.78 0.41
N GLU A 114 -4.41 -14.42 1.02
CA GLU A 114 -3.94 -14.04 2.35
C GLU A 114 -3.36 -12.63 2.39
N LEU A 115 -2.64 -12.23 1.34
CA LEU A 115 -2.07 -10.89 1.23
C LEU A 115 -3.16 -9.82 1.07
N ILE A 116 -4.21 -10.10 0.29
CA ILE A 116 -5.37 -9.22 0.20
C ILE A 116 -6.03 -9.07 1.58
N GLU A 117 -6.33 -10.18 2.26
CA GLU A 117 -6.96 -10.14 3.59
C GLU A 117 -6.10 -9.38 4.60
N GLN A 118 -4.78 -9.58 4.57
CA GLN A 118 -3.87 -8.86 5.44
C GLN A 118 -3.79 -7.37 5.09
N ALA A 119 -3.71 -7.03 3.80
CA ALA A 119 -3.71 -5.66 3.31
C ALA A 119 -4.99 -4.92 3.74
N THR A 120 -6.15 -5.58 3.62
CA THR A 120 -7.44 -5.07 4.09
C THR A 120 -7.43 -4.87 5.60
N ARG A 121 -6.95 -5.85 6.37
CA ARG A 121 -6.90 -5.76 7.83
C ARG A 121 -6.01 -4.61 8.30
N VAL A 122 -4.76 -4.58 7.82
CA VAL A 122 -3.76 -3.59 8.24
C VAL A 122 -4.18 -2.17 7.86
N SER A 123 -4.73 -1.98 6.65
CA SER A 123 -5.24 -0.67 6.23
C SER A 123 -6.48 -0.27 7.04
N SER A 124 -7.41 -1.18 7.32
CA SER A 124 -8.59 -0.89 8.14
C SER A 124 -8.24 -0.52 9.59
N GLU A 125 -7.28 -1.23 10.19
CA GLU A 125 -6.75 -0.91 11.52
C GLU A 125 -6.09 0.47 11.53
N ALA A 126 -5.29 0.80 10.51
CA ALA A 126 -4.66 2.10 10.38
C ALA A 126 -5.69 3.22 10.20
N ILE A 127 -6.68 3.03 9.33
CA ILE A 127 -7.78 4.00 9.10
C ILE A 127 -8.55 4.23 10.39
N THR A 128 -8.90 3.16 11.13
CA THR A 128 -9.66 3.27 12.39
C THR A 128 -8.84 3.98 13.47
N ARG A 129 -7.55 3.62 13.61
CA ARG A 129 -6.65 4.18 14.62
C ARG A 129 -6.35 5.66 14.39
N TYR A 130 -6.27 6.08 13.13
CA TYR A 130 -5.87 7.44 12.75
C TYR A 130 -7.00 8.24 12.09
N ARG A 131 -8.26 7.82 12.23
CA ARG A 131 -9.43 8.53 11.71
C ARG A 131 -9.52 9.92 12.35
N PRO A 132 -9.82 11.00 11.60
CA PRO A 132 -10.12 12.28 12.22
C PRO A 132 -11.46 12.20 12.95
N LEU A 133 -11.51 12.72 14.18
CA LEU A 133 -12.76 13.22 14.75
C LEU A 133 -13.25 14.40 13.91
#